data_AF-A0AAW0VRW7-F1
#
_entry.id   AF-A0AAW0VRW7-F1
#
_cell.length_a   1.000
_cell.length_b   1.000
_cell.length_c   1.000
_cell.angle_alpha   90.00
_cell.angle_beta   90.00
_cell.angle_gamma   90.00
#
_symmetry.space_group_name_H-M   'P 1'
#
loop_
_entity.id
_entity.type
_entity.pdbx_description
1 polymer ?
#
loop_
_entity_poly.entity_id
_entity_poly.type
_entity_poly.pdbx_seq_one_letter_code
_entity_poly.pdbx_strand_id
1 'polypeptide(L)'
;MERPVRWGEINKHGISALRRNAMNDVVWYPNLHFTHHKTLNTIAVLLQHWLPAYLMDAAARLVGKRPIMVRIAQKLDRAAACLEYFTTHEWCFSNDNVQNLWSTLSEVDQHTFNFALSALHWPTYMEQYCLGTKRYVMKEELATLPSARKHLSK
;
A
#
# COMPACT_ATOMS: atom_id res chain seq x y z
N MET A 1 -23.73 -10.03 6.31
CA MET A 1 -23.39 -8.60 6.32
C MET A 1 -21.94 -8.46 5.91
N GLU A 2 -21.68 -7.75 4.83
CA GLU A 2 -20.33 -7.52 4.34
C GLU A 2 -19.52 -6.69 5.35
N ARG A 3 -18.19 -6.81 5.30
CA ARG A 3 -17.28 -6.10 6.20
C ARG A 3 -16.46 -5.08 5.42
N PRO A 4 -17.04 -3.91 5.07
CA PRO A 4 -16.30 -2.87 4.37
C PRO A 4 -15.13 -2.39 5.24
N VAL A 5 -14.02 -2.02 4.60
CA VAL A 5 -12.82 -1.53 5.28
C VAL A 5 -12.72 -0.01 5.15
N ARG A 6 -12.30 0.65 6.23
CA ARG A 6 -12.04 2.10 6.21
C ARG A 6 -10.58 2.39 5.83
N TRP A 7 -10.33 3.56 5.23
CA TRP A 7 -8.96 4.02 4.92
C TRP A 7 -8.02 3.99 6.13
N GLY A 8 -8.52 4.32 7.32
CA GLY A 8 -7.74 4.24 8.57
C GLY A 8 -7.30 2.82 8.92
N GLU A 9 -8.13 1.81 8.65
CA GLU A 9 -7.82 0.40 8.89
C GLU A 9 -6.83 -0.13 7.85
N ILE A 10 -7.03 0.22 6.57
CA ILE A 10 -6.06 -0.07 5.50
C ILE A 10 -4.70 0.48 5.88
N ASN A 11 -4.65 1.74 6.34
CA ASN A 11 -3.40 2.35 6.76
C ASN A 11 -2.73 1.59 7.92
N LYS A 12 -3.49 1.33 8.99
CA LYS A 12 -2.99 0.62 10.17
C LYS A 12 -2.45 -0.77 9.83
N HIS A 13 -3.22 -1.55 9.07
CA HIS A 13 -2.84 -2.92 8.70
C HIS A 13 -1.72 -2.94 7.66
N GLY A 14 -1.77 -2.04 6.67
CA GLY A 14 -0.74 -1.90 5.63
C GLY A 14 0.61 -1.49 6.20
N ILE A 15 0.68 -0.44 7.03
CA ILE A 15 1.95 -0.04 7.68
C ILE A 15 2.49 -1.16 8.57
N SER A 16 1.62 -1.82 9.34
CA SER A 16 2.04 -2.96 10.17
C SER A 16 2.60 -4.12 9.33
N ALA A 17 1.91 -4.47 8.24
CA ALA A 17 2.31 -5.52 7.31
C ALA A 17 3.63 -5.21 6.61
N LEU A 18 3.78 -3.97 6.11
CA LEU A 18 5.03 -3.50 5.54
C LEU A 18 6.13 -3.64 6.59
N ARG A 19 6.01 -3.01 7.76
CA ARG A 19 7.08 -3.01 8.78
C ARG A 19 7.51 -4.41 9.20
N ARG A 20 6.57 -5.35 9.33
CA ARG A 20 6.86 -6.76 9.64
C ARG A 20 7.63 -7.47 8.52
N ASN A 21 7.40 -7.04 7.28
CA ASN A 21 7.95 -7.59 6.04
C ASN A 21 8.86 -6.57 5.33
N ALA A 22 9.90 -6.10 6.04
CA ALA A 22 10.81 -5.06 5.58
C ALA A 22 11.34 -5.30 4.15
N MET A 23 11.32 -4.25 3.32
CA MET A 23 11.94 -4.25 1.99
C MET A 23 13.45 -4.04 2.11
N ASN A 24 14.22 -4.61 1.19
CA ASN A 24 15.67 -4.75 1.36
C ASN A 24 16.44 -3.44 1.13
N ASP A 25 15.89 -2.51 0.33
CA ASP A 25 16.58 -1.29 -0.10
C ASP A 25 15.71 -0.04 0.07
N VAL A 26 15.46 0.34 1.32
CA VAL A 26 14.57 1.44 1.66
C VAL A 26 15.36 2.62 2.25
N VAL A 27 15.30 3.77 1.57
CA VAL A 27 15.86 5.03 2.10
C VAL A 27 15.01 5.55 3.26
N TRP A 28 13.68 5.49 3.12
CA TRP A 28 12.73 5.80 4.17
C TRP A 28 11.56 4.84 4.18
N TYR A 29 11.20 4.37 5.37
CA TYR A 29 10.08 3.46 5.49
C TYR A 29 8.80 4.11 4.98
N PRO A 30 8.04 3.46 4.08
CA PRO A 30 6.80 4.02 3.59
C PRO A 30 5.87 4.34 4.76
N ASN A 31 5.51 5.60 4.90
CA ASN A 31 4.43 6.02 5.79
C ASN A 31 3.25 6.37 4.90
N LEU A 32 2.17 5.61 5.02
CA LEU A 32 0.96 5.87 4.28
C LEU A 32 0.08 6.80 5.12
N HIS A 33 -0.39 7.88 4.53
CA HIS A 33 -1.28 8.81 5.20
C HIS A 33 -2.41 9.21 4.26
N PHE A 34 -3.64 9.08 4.75
CA PHE A 34 -4.83 9.48 4.04
C PHE A 34 -5.47 10.64 4.79
N THR A 35 -5.85 11.68 4.05
CA THR A 35 -6.50 12.87 4.61
C THR A 35 -7.66 13.28 3.72
N HIS A 36 -8.71 13.84 4.33
CA HIS A 36 -9.83 14.44 3.62
C HIS A 36 -9.53 15.87 3.14
N HIS A 37 -8.47 16.50 3.65
CA HIS A 37 -8.17 17.90 3.36
C HIS A 37 -7.13 18.01 2.24
N LYS A 38 -7.57 18.48 1.06
CA LYS A 38 -6.70 18.64 -0.11
C LYS A 38 -5.51 19.58 0.15
N THR A 39 -5.73 20.67 0.87
CA THR A 39 -4.66 21.65 1.21
C THR A 39 -3.59 21.04 2.10
N LEU A 40 -3.99 20.32 3.16
CA LEU A 40 -3.04 19.61 4.03
C LEU A 40 -2.29 18.53 3.26
N ASN A 41 -2.97 17.79 2.37
CA ASN A 41 -2.32 16.83 1.48
C ASN A 41 -1.27 17.49 0.59
N THR A 42 -1.60 18.61 -0.05
CA THR A 42 -0.65 19.34 -0.91
C THR A 42 0.57 19.82 -0.14
N ILE A 43 0.37 20.39 1.07
CA ILE A 43 1.48 20.82 1.93
C ILE A 43 2.36 19.62 2.32
N ALA A 44 1.73 18.51 2.74
CA ALA A 44 2.45 17.29 3.10
C ALA A 44 3.26 16.74 1.91
N VAL A 45 2.66 16.65 0.72
CA VAL A 45 3.33 16.19 -0.50
C VAL A 45 4.52 17.08 -0.87
N LEU A 46 4.37 18.40 -0.76
CA LEU A 46 5.47 19.34 -1.01
C LEU A 46 6.63 19.13 -0.02
N LEU A 47 6.33 19.03 1.28
CA LEU A 47 7.35 18.93 2.33
C LEU A 47 7.99 17.54 2.44
N GLN A 48 7.24 16.47 2.18
CA GLN A 48 7.68 15.09 2.40
C GLN A 48 8.17 14.40 1.13
N HIS A 49 7.77 14.85 -0.05
CA HIS A 49 8.19 14.25 -1.33
C HIS A 49 9.05 15.21 -2.16
N TRP A 50 8.54 16.39 -2.49
CA TRP A 50 9.22 17.29 -3.41
C TRP A 50 10.46 17.95 -2.82
N LEU A 51 10.34 18.56 -1.64
CA LEU A 51 11.46 19.23 -0.99
C LEU A 51 12.64 18.28 -0.75
N PRO A 52 12.46 17.07 -0.17
CA PRO A 52 13.57 16.14 -0.01
C PRO A 52 14.13 15.63 -1.34
N ALA A 53 13.29 15.44 -2.36
CA ALA A 53 13.74 15.02 -3.69
C ALA A 53 14.68 16.06 -4.34
N TYR A 54 14.34 17.34 -4.27
CA TYR A 54 15.20 18.41 -4.78
C TYR A 54 16.50 18.53 -3.99
N LEU A 55 16.45 18.45 -2.66
CA LEU A 55 17.65 18.49 -1.81
C LEU A 55 18.60 17.32 -2.10
N MET A 56 18.06 16.11 -2.22
CA MET A 56 18.86 14.91 -2.54
C MET A 56 19.48 14.99 -3.94
N ASP A 57 18.73 15.46 -4.94
CA ASP A 57 19.26 15.61 -6.29
C ASP A 57 20.30 16.74 -6.39
N ALA A 58 20.15 17.82 -5.61
CA ALA A 58 21.16 18.86 -5.50
C ALA A 58 22.46 18.32 -4.87
N ALA A 59 22.35 17.62 -3.75
CA ALA A 59 23.50 16.97 -3.10
C ALA A 59 24.17 15.95 -4.03
N ALA A 60 23.40 15.16 -4.76
CA ALA A 60 23.94 14.22 -5.74
C ALA A 60 24.78 14.94 -6.81
N ARG A 61 24.28 16.05 -7.37
CA ARG A 61 25.01 16.86 -8.36
C ARG A 61 26.32 17.43 -7.79
N LEU A 62 26.31 17.91 -6.54
CA LEU A 62 27.51 18.47 -5.89
C LEU A 62 28.64 17.43 -5.74
N VAL A 63 28.30 16.15 -5.59
CA VAL A 63 29.27 15.05 -5.48
C VAL A 63 29.46 14.32 -6.83
N GLY A 64 29.03 14.94 -7.94
CA GLY A 64 29.20 14.38 -9.29
C GLY A 64 28.35 13.14 -9.59
N LYS A 65 27.34 12.84 -8.76
CA LYS A 65 26.40 11.72 -8.95
C LYS A 65 25.19 12.14 -9.79
N ARG A 66 24.56 11.16 -10.44
CA ARG A 66 23.37 11.37 -11.25
C ARG A 66 22.14 11.61 -10.35
N PRO A 67 21.41 12.73 -10.51
CA PRO A 67 20.15 12.98 -9.80
C PRO A 67 19.03 12.06 -10.31
N ILE A 68 18.23 11.51 -9.41
CA ILE A 68 17.13 10.58 -9.72
C ILE A 68 15.84 10.85 -8.93
N MET A 69 15.91 11.53 -7.79
CA MET A 69 14.82 11.59 -6.83
C MET A 69 13.64 12.42 -7.33
N VAL A 70 13.88 13.52 -8.04
CA VAL A 70 12.79 14.32 -8.64
C VAL A 70 12.00 13.50 -9.66
N ARG A 71 12.66 12.61 -10.42
CA ARG A 71 11.97 11.72 -11.37
C ARG A 71 11.12 10.69 -10.65
N ILE A 72 11.57 10.19 -9.50
CA ILE A 72 10.79 9.27 -8.66
C ILE A 72 9.56 10.00 -8.10
N ALA A 73 9.73 11.20 -7.54
CA ALA A 73 8.63 12.01 -7.05
C ALA A 73 7.58 12.30 -8.13
N GLN A 74 8.00 12.64 -9.36
CA GLN A 74 7.09 12.81 -10.51
C GLN A 74 6.29 11.56 -10.85
N LYS A 75 6.90 10.37 -10.78
CA LYS A 75 6.20 9.11 -11.03
C LYS A 75 5.16 8.83 -9.95
N LEU A 76 5.51 9.07 -8.68
CA LEU A 76 4.60 8.91 -7.55
C LEU A 76 3.42 9.88 -7.65
N ASP A 77 3.68 11.15 -7.98
CA ASP A 77 2.65 12.19 -8.14
C ASP A 77 1.65 11.83 -9.26
N ARG A 78 2.14 11.36 -10.42
CA ARG A 78 1.28 10.87 -11.51
C ARG A 78 0.45 9.66 -11.10
N ALA A 79 1.05 8.69 -10.41
CA ALA A 79 0.33 7.52 -9.93
C ALA A 79 -0.76 7.90 -8.91
N ALA A 80 -0.45 8.82 -7.99
CA ALA A 80 -1.41 9.34 -7.02
C ALA A 80 -2.56 10.08 -7.71
N ALA A 81 -2.28 10.91 -8.71
CA ALA A 81 -3.31 11.61 -9.49
C ALA A 81 -4.26 10.63 -10.22
N CYS A 82 -3.73 9.56 -10.81
CA CYS A 82 -4.55 8.52 -11.43
C CYS A 82 -5.47 7.80 -10.41
N LEU A 83 -5.03 7.68 -9.16
CA LEU A 83 -5.76 7.00 -8.09
C LEU A 83 -6.67 7.93 -7.28
N GLU A 84 -6.52 9.25 -7.37
CA GLU A 84 -7.25 10.24 -6.54
C GLU A 84 -8.76 10.01 -6.64
N TYR A 85 -9.31 9.86 -7.85
CA TYR A 85 -10.74 9.66 -8.05
C TYR A 85 -11.26 8.41 -7.31
N PHE A 86 -10.57 7.28 -7.46
CA PHE A 86 -10.97 6.02 -6.86
C PHE A 86 -10.78 5.99 -5.34
N THR A 87 -9.80 6.73 -4.81
CA THR A 87 -9.46 6.71 -3.40
C THR A 87 -10.22 7.75 -2.56
N THR A 88 -10.80 8.77 -3.20
CA THR A 88 -11.54 9.86 -2.53
C THR A 88 -13.06 9.72 -2.60
N HIS A 89 -13.57 8.77 -3.38
CA HIS A 89 -15.00 8.48 -3.48
C HIS A 89 -15.33 7.15 -2.82
N GLU A 90 -16.51 7.08 -2.21
CA GLU A 90 -17.07 5.82 -1.71
C GLU A 90 -17.80 5.11 -2.84
N TRP A 91 -17.65 3.79 -2.89
CA TRP A 91 -18.20 2.96 -3.94
C TRP A 91 -19.10 1.90 -3.33
N CYS A 92 -20.40 2.02 -3.63
CA CYS A 92 -21.41 1.04 -3.24
C CYS A 92 -21.78 0.22 -4.47
N PHE A 93 -21.39 -1.05 -4.51
CA PHE A 93 -21.77 -1.97 -5.56
C PHE A 93 -22.88 -2.90 -5.05
N SER A 94 -23.93 -3.09 -5.84
CA SER A 94 -24.87 -4.20 -5.57
C SER A 94 -24.15 -5.52 -5.85
N ASN A 95 -24.37 -6.49 -4.96
CA ASN A 95 -23.87 -7.84 -5.13
C ASN A 95 -24.95 -8.90 -4.88
N ASP A 96 -26.21 -8.55 -5.12
CA ASP A 96 -27.36 -9.40 -4.82
C ASP A 96 -27.24 -10.79 -5.47
N ASN A 97 -26.75 -10.83 -6.72
CA ASN A 97 -26.51 -12.10 -7.43
C ASN A 97 -25.41 -12.96 -6.78
N VAL A 98 -24.37 -12.34 -6.21
CA VAL A 98 -23.28 -13.05 -5.52
C VAL A 98 -23.79 -13.62 -4.20
N GLN A 99 -24.59 -12.86 -3.46
CA GLN A 99 -25.21 -13.31 -2.21
C GLN A 99 -26.21 -14.45 -2.47
N ASN A 100 -27.04 -14.31 -3.50
CA ASN A 100 -27.98 -15.34 -3.90
C ASN A 100 -27.26 -16.63 -4.29
N LEU A 101 -26.23 -16.54 -5.13
CA LEU A 101 -25.41 -17.69 -5.50
C LEU A 101 -24.82 -18.36 -4.25
N TRP A 102 -24.20 -17.58 -3.35
CA TRP A 102 -23.63 -18.10 -2.11
C TRP A 102 -24.66 -18.89 -1.28
N SER A 103 -25.88 -18.36 -1.14
CA SER A 103 -26.96 -19.00 -0.37
C SER A 103 -27.46 -20.33 -0.96
N THR A 104 -27.25 -20.54 -2.27
CA THR A 104 -27.67 -21.77 -2.98
C THR A 104 -26.61 -22.87 -2.96
N LEU A 105 -25.37 -22.54 -2.61
CA LEU A 105 -24.27 -23.51 -2.56
C LEU A 105 -24.41 -24.46 -1.36
N SER A 106 -23.99 -25.71 -1.56
CA SER A 106 -23.83 -26.66 -0.45
C SER A 106 -22.71 -26.21 0.50
N GLU A 107 -22.73 -26.67 1.75
CA GLU A 107 -21.65 -26.38 2.70
C GLU A 107 -20.27 -26.82 2.18
N VAL A 108 -20.23 -27.94 1.44
CA VAL A 108 -19.00 -28.47 0.81
C VAL A 108 -18.48 -27.49 -0.24
N ASP A 109 -19.34 -26.96 -1.09
CA ASP A 109 -18.95 -26.02 -2.14
C ASP A 109 -18.58 -24.65 -1.56
N GLN A 110 -19.30 -24.16 -0.55
CA GLN A 110 -18.96 -22.93 0.15
C GLN A 110 -17.56 -23.02 0.79
N HIS A 111 -17.23 -24.15 1.40
CA HIS A 111 -15.91 -24.36 1.97
C HIS A 111 -14.82 -24.49 0.89
N THR A 112 -15.11 -25.22 -0.20
CA THR A 112 -14.14 -25.47 -1.28
C THR A 112 -13.85 -24.20 -2.10
N PHE A 113 -14.88 -23.39 -2.36
CA PHE A 113 -14.83 -22.19 -3.18
C PHE A 113 -15.28 -20.97 -2.39
N ASN A 114 -14.57 -20.65 -1.30
CA ASN A 114 -14.95 -19.53 -0.47
C ASN A 114 -14.69 -18.18 -1.16
N PHE A 115 -15.76 -17.50 -1.55
CA PHE A 115 -15.75 -16.11 -2.05
C PHE A 115 -16.56 -15.15 -1.17
N ALA A 116 -16.93 -15.57 0.05
CA ALA A 116 -17.67 -14.73 0.97
C ALA A 116 -16.77 -13.65 1.59
N LEU A 117 -16.99 -12.40 1.18
CA LEU A 117 -16.25 -11.24 1.71
C LEU A 117 -16.47 -11.03 3.22
N SER A 118 -17.57 -11.54 3.78
CA SER A 118 -17.85 -11.50 5.23
C SER A 118 -16.83 -12.27 6.06
N ALA A 119 -16.19 -13.30 5.49
CA ALA A 119 -15.17 -14.10 6.15
C ALA A 119 -13.76 -13.50 6.04
N LEU A 120 -13.59 -12.42 5.26
CA LEU A 120 -12.28 -11.82 5.02
C LEU A 120 -11.71 -11.18 6.29
N HIS A 121 -10.48 -11.55 6.64
CA HIS A 121 -9.73 -10.96 7.75
C HIS A 121 -8.71 -9.95 7.21
N TRP A 122 -9.07 -8.66 7.25
CA TRP A 122 -8.26 -7.55 6.70
C TRP A 122 -6.78 -7.53 7.12
N PRO A 123 -6.41 -7.79 8.39
CA PRO A 123 -5.00 -7.82 8.78
C PRO A 123 -4.18 -8.88 8.04
N THR A 124 -4.71 -10.12 7.96
CA THR A 124 -4.05 -11.23 7.27
C THR A 124 -4.02 -11.00 5.77
N TYR A 125 -5.12 -10.49 5.21
CA TYR A 125 -5.20 -10.13 3.79
C TYR A 125 -4.13 -9.08 3.42
N MET A 126 -4.00 -8.00 4.20
CA MET A 126 -3.00 -6.96 3.94
C MET A 126 -1.56 -7.48 4.07
N GLU A 127 -1.31 -8.41 5.00
CA GLU A 127 -0.01 -9.06 5.14
C GLU A 127 0.33 -9.94 3.93
N GLN A 128 -0.60 -10.78 3.48
CA GLN A 128 -0.44 -11.59 2.28
C GLN A 128 -0.29 -10.72 1.04
N TYR A 129 -1.04 -9.62 0.93
CA TYR A 129 -0.91 -8.64 -0.13
C TYR A 129 0.50 -8.06 -0.18
N CYS A 130 1.02 -7.54 0.94
CA CYS A 130 2.38 -6.99 1.00
C CYS A 130 3.45 -8.03 0.62
N LEU A 131 3.34 -9.26 1.12
CA LEU A 131 4.24 -10.36 0.78
C LEU A 131 4.18 -10.73 -0.71
N GLY A 132 2.96 -10.80 -1.26
CA GLY A 132 2.72 -11.05 -2.68
C GLY A 132 3.34 -9.97 -3.56
N THR A 133 3.13 -8.69 -3.24
CA THR A 133 3.75 -7.57 -3.95
C THR A 133 5.28 -7.65 -3.89
N LYS A 134 5.86 -7.90 -2.71
CA LYS A 134 7.32 -8.04 -2.55
C LYS A 134 7.88 -9.17 -3.41
N ARG A 135 7.24 -10.35 -3.40
CA ARG A 135 7.71 -11.52 -4.14
C ARG A 135 7.51 -11.40 -5.65
N TYR A 136 6.32 -10.98 -6.09
CA TYR A 136 5.92 -11.11 -7.49
C TYR A 136 6.06 -9.82 -8.29
N VAL A 137 5.80 -8.66 -7.67
CA VAL A 137 5.91 -7.35 -8.35
C VAL A 137 7.33 -6.82 -8.23
N MET A 138 7.88 -6.81 -7.00
CA MET A 138 9.23 -6.30 -6.74
C MET A 138 10.32 -7.34 -6.99
N LYS A 139 9.95 -8.63 -7.15
CA LYS A 139 10.86 -9.75 -7.39
C LYS A 139 11.95 -9.91 -6.33
N GLU A 140 11.63 -9.56 -5.07
CA GLU A 140 12.53 -9.75 -3.93
C GLU A 140 12.33 -11.14 -3.29
N GLU A 141 13.42 -11.81 -2.92
CA GLU A 141 13.35 -13.07 -2.17
C GLU A 141 12.95 -12.83 -0.70
N LEU A 142 11.99 -13.61 -0.21
CA LEU A 142 11.51 -13.51 1.18
C LEU A 142 12.53 -13.99 2.23
N ALA A 143 13.60 -14.69 1.82
CA ALA A 143 14.63 -15.22 2.73
C ALA A 143 15.51 -14.13 3.40
N THR A 144 15.44 -12.89 2.92
CA THR A 144 16.20 -11.72 3.42
C THR A 144 15.50 -10.93 4.54
N LEU A 145 14.34 -11.39 5.02
CA LEU A 145 13.60 -10.72 6.10
C LEU A 145 14.43 -10.46 7.39
N PRO A 146 15.35 -11.34 7.83
CA PRO A 146 16.16 -11.07 9.02
C PRO A 146 17.16 -9.92 8.85
N SER A 147 17.77 -9.76 7.66
CA SER A 147 18.74 -8.68 7.41
C SER A 147 18.04 -7.33 7.22
N ALA A 148 16.89 -7.30 6.52
CA ALA A 148 16.08 -6.10 6.34
C ALA A 148 15.54 -5.53 7.68
N ARG A 149 15.30 -6.39 8.68
CA ARG A 149 14.88 -5.96 10.03
C ARG A 149 15.98 -5.24 10.83
N LYS A 150 17.26 -5.53 10.60
CA LYS A 150 18.37 -4.85 11.32
C LYS A 150 18.49 -3.37 10.98
N HIS A 151 18.02 -2.96 9.79
CA HIS A 151 17.95 -1.54 9.41
C HIS A 151 16.80 -0.77 10.10
N LEU A 152 15.86 -1.47 10.74
CA LEU A 152 14.71 -0.87 11.45
C LEU A 152 14.99 -0.59 12.93
N SER A 153 16.04 -1.19 13.51
CA SER A 153 16.37 -1.06 14.94
C SER A 153 17.38 0.06 15.24
N LYS A 154 17.59 0.99 14.31
CA LYS A 154 18.47 2.16 14.48
C LYS A 154 17.67 3.44 14.26
#